data_AF-A0A0R3PEZ0-F1
#
_entry.id   AF-A0A0R3PEZ0-F1
#
_cell.length_a   1.000
_cell.length_b   1.000
_cell.length_c   1.000
_cell.angle_alpha   90.00
_cell.angle_beta   90.00
_cell.angle_gamma   90.00
#
_symmetry.space_group_name_H-M   'P 1'
#
loop_
_entity.id
_entity.type
_entity.pdbx_description
1 polymer ?
#
loop_
_entity_poly.entity_id
_entity_poly.type
_entity_poly.pdbx_seq_one_letter_code
_entity_poly.pdbx_strand_id
1 'polypeptide(L)'
;IKASPESIEKFRASLTKLGDIYVNDAFGTAHRAHSSMVGVKLDTRACGFLMKNELVYFGKALCDPARPFLAILGGAKVADKIQLIKNMLDKVNEMIIGGGMAFTFLKVDQNVEIGKSLFDQEVTKSAYFTLI
;
A
#
# COMPACT_ATOMS: atom_id res chain seq x y z
N ILE A 1 -21.12 -11.47 -13.51
CA ILE A 1 -20.76 -12.30 -14.69
C ILE A 1 -19.25 -12.23 -14.86
N LYS A 2 -18.53 -13.38 -14.84
CA LYS A 2 -17.07 -13.42 -15.08
C LYS A 2 -16.83 -13.72 -16.57
N ALA A 3 -15.92 -12.99 -17.21
CA ALA A 3 -15.54 -13.25 -18.59
C ALA A 3 -14.80 -14.59 -18.71
N SER A 4 -14.97 -15.30 -19.84
CA SER A 4 -14.21 -16.53 -20.09
C SER A 4 -12.73 -16.21 -20.36
N PRO A 5 -11.80 -17.15 -20.12
CA PRO A 5 -10.38 -16.97 -20.44
C PRO A 5 -10.14 -16.56 -21.90
N GLU A 6 -10.90 -17.15 -22.83
CA GLU A 6 -10.82 -16.84 -24.26
C GLU A 6 -11.23 -15.40 -24.57
N SER A 7 -12.29 -14.89 -23.93
CA SER A 7 -12.71 -13.50 -24.07
C SER A 7 -11.66 -12.53 -23.52
N ILE A 8 -11.01 -12.88 -22.40
CA ILE A 8 -9.92 -12.08 -21.81
C ILE A 8 -8.73 -12.02 -22.77
N GLU A 9 -8.31 -13.15 -23.35
CA GLU A 9 -7.18 -13.17 -24.28
C GLU A 9 -7.50 -12.41 -25.56
N LYS A 10 -8.69 -12.57 -26.13
CA LYS A 10 -9.15 -11.78 -27.29
C LYS A 10 -9.10 -10.28 -27.00
N PHE A 11 -9.56 -9.85 -25.82
CA PHE A 11 -9.53 -8.44 -25.43
C PHE A 11 -8.09 -7.92 -25.22
N ARG A 12 -7.20 -8.72 -24.62
CA ARG A 12 -5.78 -8.35 -24.46
C ARG A 12 -5.07 -8.24 -25.81
N ALA A 13 -5.35 -9.17 -26.72
CA ALA A 13 -4.84 -9.11 -28.10
C ALA A 13 -5.36 -7.86 -28.83
N SER A 14 -6.64 -7.49 -28.65
CA SER A 14 -7.15 -6.26 -29.26
C SER A 14 -6.49 -5.01 -28.71
N LEU A 15 -6.21 -4.94 -27.40
CA LEU A 15 -5.47 -3.82 -26.79
C LEU A 15 -4.04 -3.73 -27.30
N THR A 16 -3.35 -4.86 -27.45
CA THR A 16 -1.96 -4.91 -27.93
C THR A 16 -1.83 -4.37 -29.35
N LYS A 17 -2.86 -4.53 -30.19
CA LYS A 17 -2.88 -4.01 -31.56
C LYS A 17 -3.02 -2.49 -31.66
N LEU A 18 -3.33 -1.79 -30.57
CA LEU A 18 -3.63 -0.35 -30.60
C LEU A 18 -2.39 0.54 -30.67
N GLY A 19 -1.19 -0.02 -30.55
CA GLY A 19 0.05 0.74 -30.69
C GLY A 19 1.29 -0.12 -30.57
N ASP A 20 2.44 0.52 -30.74
CA ASP A 20 3.75 -0.14 -30.76
C ASP A 20 4.48 -0.06 -29.41
N ILE A 21 4.09 0.89 -28.56
CA ILE A 21 4.66 1.14 -27.23
C ILE A 21 3.54 1.18 -26.20
N TYR A 22 3.76 0.53 -25.06
CA TYR A 22 2.85 0.60 -23.91
C TYR A 22 3.42 1.53 -22.84
N VAL A 23 2.67 2.58 -22.49
CA VAL A 23 3.00 3.48 -21.37
C VAL A 23 1.93 3.35 -20.28
N ASN A 24 2.34 2.98 -19.08
CA ASN A 24 1.46 2.94 -17.91
C ASN A 24 1.68 4.17 -17.03
N ASP A 25 0.65 5.01 -16.89
CA ASP A 25 0.68 6.18 -16.00
C ASP A 25 -0.39 6.13 -14.89
N ALA A 26 -0.89 4.94 -14.59
CA ALA A 26 -2.00 4.72 -13.66
C ALA A 26 -1.54 3.92 -12.42
N PHE A 27 -0.80 4.58 -11.51
CA PHE A 27 -0.28 3.94 -10.29
C PHE A 27 -1.41 3.36 -9.40
N GLY A 28 -2.53 4.08 -9.25
CA GLY A 28 -3.65 3.67 -8.41
C GLY A 28 -4.27 2.32 -8.77
N THR A 29 -4.11 1.84 -10.00
CA THR A 29 -4.59 0.53 -10.46
C THR A 29 -3.48 -0.50 -10.63
N ALA A 30 -2.21 -0.12 -10.40
CA ALA A 30 -1.03 -0.97 -10.64
C ALA A 30 -0.99 -2.23 -9.75
N HIS A 31 -1.67 -2.19 -8.61
CA HIS A 31 -1.81 -3.34 -7.70
C HIS A 31 -2.80 -4.41 -8.20
N ARG A 32 -3.46 -4.21 -9.36
CA ARG A 32 -4.46 -5.14 -9.90
C ARG A 32 -4.05 -5.69 -11.27
N ALA A 33 -4.20 -7.00 -11.44
CA ALA A 33 -3.90 -7.70 -12.68
C ALA A 33 -4.99 -7.55 -13.76
N HIS A 34 -5.40 -6.31 -14.07
CA HIS A 34 -6.39 -6.03 -15.11
C HIS A 34 -5.77 -6.13 -16.52
N SER A 35 -6.59 -6.40 -17.53
CA SER A 35 -6.14 -6.57 -18.92
C SER A 35 -5.35 -5.38 -19.48
N SER A 36 -5.73 -4.14 -19.14
CA SER A 36 -5.00 -2.93 -19.54
C SER A 36 -3.70 -2.67 -18.75
N MET A 37 -3.48 -3.39 -17.64
CA MET A 37 -2.31 -3.22 -16.77
C MET A 37 -1.22 -4.25 -17.09
N VAL A 38 -1.60 -5.51 -17.21
CA VAL A 38 -0.66 -6.63 -17.37
C VAL A 38 -0.85 -7.39 -18.68
N GLY A 39 -1.92 -7.11 -19.43
CA GLY A 39 -2.31 -7.89 -20.60
C GLY A 39 -1.80 -7.38 -21.95
N VAL A 40 -1.24 -6.18 -22.02
CA VAL A 40 -0.65 -5.63 -23.25
C VAL A 40 0.73 -6.25 -23.47
N LYS A 41 0.91 -6.92 -24.62
CA LYS A 41 2.13 -7.67 -24.99
C LYS A 41 2.91 -6.93 -26.07
N LEU A 42 3.53 -5.81 -25.69
CA LEU A 42 4.44 -5.04 -26.55
C LEU A 42 5.85 -5.13 -25.99
N ASP A 43 6.85 -5.17 -26.87
CA ASP A 43 8.26 -5.29 -26.49
C ASP A 43 8.75 -4.08 -25.71
N THR A 44 8.32 -2.89 -26.13
CA THR A 44 8.67 -1.63 -25.46
C THR A 44 7.57 -1.22 -24.50
N ARG A 45 7.91 -1.18 -23.20
CA ARG A 45 7.00 -0.79 -22.11
C ARG A 45 7.67 0.24 -21.22
N ALA A 46 6.96 1.30 -20.87
CA ALA A 46 7.45 2.36 -20.01
C ALA A 46 6.40 2.75 -18.95
N CYS A 47 6.86 3.45 -17.92
CA CYS A 47 5.98 4.19 -17.02
C CYS A 47 5.87 5.65 -17.50
N GLY A 48 4.69 6.25 -17.33
CA GLY A 48 4.51 7.68 -17.53
C GLY A 48 5.08 8.49 -16.36
N PHE A 49 4.88 9.80 -16.38
CA PHE A 49 5.47 10.70 -15.40
C PHE A 49 4.82 10.60 -14.01
N LEU A 50 3.52 10.38 -13.93
CA LEU A 50 2.83 10.19 -12.64
C LEU A 50 3.30 8.91 -11.98
N MET A 51 3.33 7.80 -12.73
CA MET A 51 3.81 6.53 -12.23
C MET A 51 5.30 6.59 -11.86
N LYS A 52 6.13 7.27 -12.66
CA LYS A 52 7.54 7.51 -12.33
C LYS A 52 7.67 8.25 -11.00
N ASN A 53 6.93 9.34 -10.81
CA ASN A 53 7.01 10.15 -9.59
C ASN A 53 6.62 9.31 -8.37
N GLU A 54 5.52 8.57 -8.45
CA GLU A 54 5.09 7.66 -7.38
C GLU A 54 6.19 6.65 -7.03
N LEU A 55 6.74 5.94 -8.04
CA LEU A 55 7.81 4.96 -7.82
C LEU A 55 9.07 5.58 -7.20
N VAL A 56 9.43 6.80 -7.59
CA VAL A 56 10.58 7.51 -7.02
C VAL A 56 10.34 7.87 -5.56
N TYR A 57 9.16 8.41 -5.21
CA TYR A 57 8.85 8.77 -3.82
C TYR A 57 8.72 7.53 -2.92
N PHE A 58 8.03 6.49 -3.40
CA PHE A 58 7.94 5.22 -2.69
C PHE A 58 9.32 4.56 -2.52
N GLY A 59 10.15 4.56 -3.57
CA GLY A 59 11.49 4.00 -3.52
C GLY A 59 12.37 4.72 -2.49
N LYS A 60 12.31 6.05 -2.42
CA LYS A 60 13.01 6.84 -1.39
C LYS A 60 12.58 6.43 0.01
N ALA A 61 11.28 6.28 0.26
CA ALA A 61 10.79 5.91 1.59
C ALA A 61 11.09 4.44 1.98
N LEU A 62 11.13 3.53 1.01
CA LEU A 62 11.19 2.08 1.27
C LEU A 62 12.59 1.47 1.15
N CYS A 63 13.48 2.01 0.32
CA CYS A 63 14.78 1.40 0.04
C CYS A 63 15.92 2.06 0.82
N ASP A 64 15.97 3.40 0.78
CA ASP A 64 16.99 4.19 1.46
C ASP A 64 16.39 5.53 1.95
N PRO A 65 15.58 5.48 3.02
CA PRO A 65 14.93 6.67 3.53
C PRO A 65 15.95 7.63 4.13
N ALA A 66 15.87 8.90 3.71
CA ALA A 66 16.61 9.96 4.37
C ALA A 66 16.25 10.00 5.86
N ARG A 67 17.26 10.03 6.73
CA ARG A 67 17.10 9.99 8.18
C ARG A 67 17.26 11.39 8.80
N PRO A 68 16.50 11.72 9.87
CA PRO A 68 15.51 10.87 10.55
C PRO A 68 14.24 10.67 9.72
N PHE A 69 13.75 9.43 9.65
CA PHE A 69 12.53 9.08 8.93
C PHE A 69 11.37 8.85 9.89
N LEU A 70 10.38 9.73 9.86
CA LEU A 70 9.15 9.65 10.63
C LEU A 70 8.01 9.10 9.76
N ALA A 71 7.36 8.03 10.21
CA ALA A 71 6.12 7.55 9.60
C ALA A 71 4.90 7.94 10.44
N ILE A 72 3.85 8.43 9.79
CA ILE A 72 2.57 8.71 10.42
C ILE A 72 1.54 7.76 9.82
N LEU A 73 0.95 6.91 10.64
CA LEU A 73 -0.04 5.93 10.22
C LEU A 73 -1.36 6.18 10.95
N GLY A 74 -2.45 6.15 10.20
CA GLY A 74 -3.80 6.29 10.73
C GLY A 74 -4.75 5.24 10.16
N GLY A 75 -5.92 5.13 10.78
CA GLY A 75 -6.97 4.20 10.34
C GLY A 75 -7.91 3.82 11.47
N ALA A 76 -8.95 3.07 11.13
CA ALA A 76 -9.93 2.59 12.11
C ALA A 76 -9.54 1.24 12.73
N LYS A 77 -8.92 0.34 11.96
CA LYS A 77 -8.56 -1.02 12.37
C LYS A 77 -7.08 -1.27 12.19
N VAL A 78 -6.45 -1.90 13.20
CA VAL A 78 -5.02 -2.24 13.15
C VAL A 78 -4.78 -3.39 12.18
N ALA A 79 -5.68 -4.37 12.11
CA ALA A 79 -5.57 -5.52 11.22
C ALA A 79 -5.29 -5.14 9.75
N ASP A 80 -5.92 -4.06 9.26
CA ASP A 80 -5.74 -3.57 7.88
C ASP A 80 -4.35 -2.97 7.59
N LYS A 81 -3.55 -2.74 8.63
CA LYS A 81 -2.28 -2.00 8.58
C LYS A 81 -1.12 -2.75 9.23
N ILE A 82 -1.37 -3.90 9.86
CA ILE A 82 -0.34 -4.65 10.59
C ILE A 82 0.86 -5.03 9.72
N GLN A 83 0.62 -5.45 8.47
CA GLN A 83 1.70 -5.79 7.52
C GLN A 83 2.51 -4.55 7.14
N LEU A 84 1.86 -3.41 6.94
CA LEU A 84 2.54 -2.15 6.63
C LEU A 84 3.39 -1.71 7.82
N ILE A 85 2.86 -1.75 9.04
CA ILE A 85 3.60 -1.42 10.27
C ILE A 85 4.85 -2.30 10.37
N LYS A 86 4.70 -3.63 10.27
CA LYS A 86 5.83 -4.58 10.32
C LYS A 86 6.92 -4.28 9.29
N ASN A 87 6.54 -3.96 8.05
CA ASN A 87 7.50 -3.64 6.99
C ASN A 87 8.22 -2.29 7.19
N MET A 88 7.64 -1.40 8.00
CA MET A 88 8.16 -0.05 8.24
C MET A 88 8.99 0.04 9.52
N LEU A 89 8.80 -0.86 10.50
CA LEU A 89 9.50 -0.86 11.79
C LEU A 89 11.03 -0.81 11.63
N ASP A 90 11.59 -1.55 10.68
CA ASP A 90 13.05 -1.58 10.46
C ASP A 90 13.59 -0.36 9.68
N LYS A 91 12.69 0.46 9.13
CA LYS A 91 13.03 1.57 8.23
C LYS A 91 12.92 2.93 8.92
N VAL A 92 11.92 3.09 9.77
CA VAL A 92 11.61 4.37 10.42
C VAL A 92 12.49 4.59 11.66
N ASN A 93 12.76 5.86 11.95
CA ASN A 93 13.33 6.27 13.23
C ASN A 93 12.23 6.48 14.27
N GLU A 94 11.08 7.00 13.82
CA GLU A 94 9.92 7.27 14.66
C GLU A 94 8.65 6.86 13.92
N MET A 95 7.64 6.41 14.67
CA MET A 95 6.32 6.09 14.13
C MET A 95 5.24 6.69 15.03
N ILE A 96 4.38 7.51 14.42
CA ILE A 96 3.18 8.05 15.05
C ILE A 96 1.98 7.24 14.57
N ILE A 97 1.21 6.73 15.53
CA ILE A 97 -0.04 6.01 15.28
C ILE A 97 -1.22 6.86 15.75
N GLY A 98 -2.09 7.26 14.82
CA GLY A 98 -3.30 8.03 15.10
C GLY A 98 -4.60 7.35 14.64
N GLY A 99 -5.74 7.99 14.90
CA GLY A 99 -7.06 7.50 14.52
C GLY A 99 -7.59 6.38 15.44
N GLY A 100 -8.66 5.70 15.01
CA GLY A 100 -9.32 4.66 15.82
C GLY A 100 -8.40 3.50 16.23
N MET A 101 -7.38 3.21 15.42
CA MET A 101 -6.42 2.15 15.70
C MET A 101 -5.47 2.49 16.87
N ALA A 102 -5.26 3.77 17.19
CA ALA A 102 -4.42 4.20 18.30
C ALA A 102 -4.97 3.72 19.66
N PHE A 103 -6.30 3.66 19.82
CA PHE A 103 -6.93 3.17 21.05
C PHE A 103 -6.59 1.71 21.36
N THR A 104 -6.36 0.90 20.32
CA THR A 104 -5.94 -0.50 20.53
C THR A 104 -4.56 -0.54 21.17
N PHE A 105 -3.61 0.27 20.70
CA PHE A 105 -2.26 0.36 21.30
C PHE A 105 -2.29 0.99 22.69
N LEU A 106 -3.07 2.06 22.90
CA LEU A 106 -3.24 2.68 24.23
C LEU A 106 -3.79 1.68 25.26
N LYS A 107 -4.75 0.85 24.86
CA LYS A 107 -5.32 -0.19 25.74
C LYS A 107 -4.35 -1.35 25.98
N VAL A 108 -3.66 -1.84 24.96
CA VAL A 108 -2.80 -3.03 25.06
C VAL A 108 -1.47 -2.73 25.75
N ASP A 109 -0.83 -1.60 25.43
CA ASP A 109 0.52 -1.28 25.88
C ASP A 109 0.52 -0.38 27.12
N GLN A 110 -0.39 0.58 27.19
CA GLN A 110 -0.45 1.55 28.29
C GLN A 110 -1.57 1.25 29.31
N ASN A 111 -2.37 0.21 29.08
CA ASN A 111 -3.51 -0.18 29.93
C ASN A 111 -4.49 0.98 30.18
N VAL A 112 -4.66 1.87 29.19
CA VAL A 112 -5.56 3.02 29.27
C VAL A 112 -7.00 2.57 29.04
N GLU A 113 -7.94 3.15 29.79
CA GLU A 113 -9.36 2.94 29.58
C GLU A 113 -9.83 3.71 28.33
N ILE A 114 -10.37 2.99 27.34
CA ILE A 114 -10.76 3.55 26.04
C ILE A 114 -12.28 3.72 25.88
N GLY A 115 -13.07 3.40 26.92
CA GLY A 115 -14.53 3.45 26.87
C GLY A 115 -15.12 2.65 25.70
N LYS A 116 -15.89 3.33 24.83
CA LYS A 116 -16.56 2.75 23.65
C LYS A 116 -15.73 2.88 22.36
N SER A 117 -14.48 3.32 22.44
CA SER A 117 -13.61 3.45 21.28
C SER A 117 -13.31 2.08 20.64
N LEU A 118 -12.93 2.11 19.36
CA LEU A 118 -12.63 0.91 18.59
C LEU A 118 -11.46 0.13 19.20
N PHE A 119 -11.64 -1.18 19.33
CA PHE A 119 -10.65 -2.09 19.89
C PHE A 119 -10.50 -3.33 19.00
N ASP A 120 -9.29 -3.57 18.54
CA ASP A 120 -8.93 -4.75 17.75
C ASP A 120 -8.30 -5.81 18.66
N GLN A 121 -9.08 -6.83 19.02
CA GLN A 121 -8.67 -7.87 19.99
C GLN A 121 -7.56 -8.79 19.48
N GLU A 122 -7.36 -8.86 18.16
CA GLU A 122 -6.36 -9.73 17.55
C GLU A 122 -4.93 -9.16 17.69
N VAL A 123 -4.80 -7.90 18.09
CA VAL A 123 -3.51 -7.25 18.30
C VAL A 123 -2.96 -7.67 19.65
N THR A 124 -2.01 -8.58 19.61
CA THR A 124 -1.17 -8.94 20.77
C THR A 124 0.03 -7.99 20.83
N LYS A 125 0.43 -7.59 22.05
CA LYS A 125 1.53 -6.65 22.37
C LYS A 125 2.61 -6.59 21.29
N SER A 126 2.90 -5.40 20.75
CA SER A 126 3.99 -5.23 19.80
C SER A 126 4.53 -3.80 19.79
N ALA A 127 5.87 -3.73 19.78
CA ALA A 127 6.80 -2.63 19.45
C ALA A 127 6.57 -1.24 20.06
N TYR A 128 7.68 -0.57 20.41
CA TYR A 128 7.68 0.81 20.92
C TYR A 128 7.14 1.79 19.87
N PHE A 129 5.93 2.30 20.08
CA PHE A 129 5.32 3.36 19.27
C PHE A 129 5.19 4.65 20.08
N THR A 130 5.37 5.80 19.44
CA THR A 130 4.97 7.08 20.02
C THR A 130 3.52 7.32 19.62
N LEU A 131 2.63 7.28 20.62
CA LEU A 131 1.20 7.53 20.45
C LEU A 131 0.94 9.02 20.67
N ILE A 132 0.35 9.71 19.68
CA ILE A 132 -0.10 11.11 19.73
C ILE A 132 -1.60 11.11 19.42
#